data_AF-A0A660N8G3-F1
#
_entry.id   AF-A0A660N8G3-F1
#
_cell.length_a   1.000
_cell.length_b   1.000
_cell.length_c   1.000
_cell.angle_alpha   90.00
_cell.angle_beta   90.00
_cell.angle_gamma   90.00
#
_symmetry.space_group_name_H-M   'P 1'
#
loop_
_entity.id
_entity.type
_entity.pdbx_description
1 polymer ?
#
loop_
_entity_poly.entity_id
_entity_poly.type
_entity_poly.pdbx_seq_one_letter_code
_entity_poly.pdbx_strand_id
1 'polypeptide(L)'
;MSKLRKLVIGDLIVDRPIVQGGMGVGVSLSSLAGAVAAQGGIGLISTAQIGFRESDFDKAPFQANMRAIVKELERAREIAEKTKAAVGAIGFNIMVATKGY
;
A
#
# COMPACT_ATOMS: atom_id res chain seq x y z
N MET A 1 -13.47 1.25 -24.72
CA MET A 1 -12.49 0.41 -23.97
C MET A 1 -13.21 -0.84 -23.50
N SER A 2 -12.72 -2.04 -23.86
CA SER A 2 -13.29 -3.30 -23.38
C SER A 2 -13.32 -3.28 -21.85
N LYS A 3 -14.49 -3.48 -21.23
CA LYS A 3 -14.65 -3.50 -19.78
C LYS A 3 -13.74 -4.59 -19.19
N LEU A 4 -12.67 -4.20 -18.51
CA LEU A 4 -11.89 -5.12 -17.70
C LEU A 4 -12.85 -5.77 -16.67
N ARG A 5 -12.72 -7.09 -16.47
CA ARG A 5 -13.54 -7.79 -15.48
C ARG A 5 -13.15 -7.32 -14.08
N LYS A 6 -14.15 -7.07 -13.22
CA LYS A 6 -13.91 -6.72 -11.82
C LYS A 6 -13.01 -7.76 -11.16
N LEU A 7 -12.10 -7.31 -10.29
CA LEU A 7 -11.32 -8.22 -9.46
C LEU A 7 -12.15 -8.58 -8.21
N VAL A 8 -12.20 -9.87 -7.87
CA VAL A 8 -12.87 -10.39 -6.68
C VAL A 8 -11.86 -11.22 -5.89
N ILE A 9 -11.61 -10.85 -4.64
CA ILE A 9 -10.74 -11.58 -3.70
C ILE A 9 -11.52 -11.76 -2.40
N GLY A 10 -12.12 -12.94 -2.21
CA GLY A 10 -13.11 -13.13 -1.13
C GLY A 10 -14.23 -12.10 -1.27
N ASP A 11 -14.44 -11.29 -0.24
CA ASP A 11 -15.46 -10.22 -0.21
C ASP A 11 -14.97 -8.88 -0.80
N LEU A 12 -13.68 -8.76 -1.14
CA LEU A 12 -13.13 -7.56 -1.75
C LEU A 12 -13.47 -7.52 -3.24
N ILE A 13 -14.19 -6.49 -3.67
CA ILE A 13 -14.56 -6.25 -5.07
C ILE A 13 -13.97 -4.93 -5.52
N VAL A 14 -13.15 -4.96 -6.59
CA VAL A 14 -12.54 -3.76 -7.19
C VAL A 14 -13.00 -3.64 -8.64
N ASP A 15 -13.69 -2.54 -8.94
CA ASP A 15 -14.28 -2.30 -10.26
C ASP A 15 -13.24 -2.03 -11.35
N ARG A 16 -12.13 -1.40 -10.98
CA ARG A 16 -10.99 -1.12 -11.88
C ARG A 16 -9.83 -2.03 -11.47
N PRO A 17 -9.64 -3.21 -12.10
CA PRO A 17 -8.64 -4.20 -11.70
C PRO A 17 -7.23 -3.80 -12.12
N ILE A 18 -6.83 -2.57 -11.82
CA ILE A 18 -5.51 -2.02 -12.08
C ILE A 18 -4.73 -2.03 -10.77
N VAL A 19 -3.61 -2.73 -10.77
CA VAL A 19 -2.73 -2.85 -9.60
C VAL A 19 -1.47 -2.05 -9.84
N GLN A 20 -1.20 -1.08 -8.97
CA GLN A 20 0.10 -0.45 -8.88
C GLN A 20 1.01 -1.34 -8.03
N GLY A 21 2.08 -1.87 -8.63
CA GLY A 21 2.97 -2.84 -7.96
C GLY A 21 3.77 -2.22 -6.81
N GLY A 22 3.98 -2.98 -5.73
CA GLY A 22 4.79 -2.52 -4.59
C GLY A 22 6.27 -2.39 -4.96
N MET A 23 6.82 -1.19 -4.82
CA MET A 23 8.19 -0.83 -5.19
C MET A 23 8.98 -0.44 -3.93
N GLY A 24 10.10 -1.13 -3.69
CA GLY A 24 11.00 -0.86 -2.55
C GLY A 24 11.68 0.52 -2.60
N VAL A 25 12.64 0.74 -1.69
CA VAL A 25 13.41 2.00 -1.53
C VAL A 25 12.55 3.26 -1.39
N GLY A 26 11.32 3.12 -0.87
CA GLY A 26 10.43 4.24 -0.58
C GLY A 26 9.65 4.81 -1.77
N VAL A 27 9.57 4.09 -2.90
CA VAL A 27 8.80 4.55 -4.07
C VAL A 27 7.29 4.41 -3.86
N SER A 28 6.83 3.23 -3.44
CA SER A 28 5.40 2.98 -3.23
C SER A 28 5.02 3.12 -1.75
N LEU A 29 4.98 4.36 -1.27
CA LEU A 29 4.49 4.72 0.07
C LEU A 29 3.03 5.17 0.03
N SER A 30 2.50 5.68 1.14
CA SER A 30 1.08 6.01 1.30
C SER A 30 0.53 6.94 0.24
N SER A 31 1.35 7.87 -0.26
CA SER A 31 0.93 8.86 -1.26
C SER A 31 0.51 8.22 -2.57
N LEU A 32 1.34 7.32 -3.11
CA LEU A 32 1.06 6.66 -4.39
C LEU A 32 -0.04 5.60 -4.21
N ALA A 33 0.10 4.73 -3.20
CA ALA A 33 -0.87 3.66 -2.96
C ALA A 33 -2.26 4.22 -2.65
N GLY A 34 -2.33 5.24 -1.80
CA GLY A 34 -3.57 5.94 -1.46
C GLY A 34 -4.19 6.62 -2.67
N ALA A 35 -3.40 7.30 -3.52
CA ALA A 35 -3.91 7.96 -4.72
C ALA A 35 -4.49 6.95 -5.74
N VAL A 36 -3.84 5.80 -5.93
CA VAL A 36 -4.35 4.73 -6.80
C VAL A 36 -5.68 4.18 -6.27
N ALA A 37 -5.76 3.92 -4.96
CA ALA A 37 -6.99 3.46 -4.31
C ALA A 37 -8.12 4.51 -4.39
N ALA A 38 -7.81 5.80 -4.23
CA ALA A 38 -8.72 6.92 -4.41
C ALA A 38 -9.36 6.97 -5.81
N GLN A 39 -8.64 6.46 -6.83
CA GLN A 39 -9.12 6.34 -8.20
C GLN A 39 -9.78 4.98 -8.49
N GLY A 40 -10.08 4.18 -7.46
CA GLY A 40 -10.74 2.88 -7.58
C GLY A 40 -9.84 1.74 -8.05
N GLY A 41 -8.53 1.95 -8.10
CA GLY A 41 -7.54 0.90 -8.36
C GLY A 41 -7.06 0.22 -7.07
N ILE A 42 -5.98 -0.56 -7.20
CA ILE A 42 -5.33 -1.24 -6.07
C ILE A 42 -3.92 -0.68 -5.90
N GLY A 43 -3.69 0.04 -4.80
CA GLY A 43 -2.39 0.58 -4.44
C GLY A 43 -1.65 -0.35 -3.47
N LEU A 44 -0.40 -0.68 -3.77
CA LEU A 44 0.43 -1.53 -2.91
C LEU A 44 1.57 -0.75 -2.28
N ILE A 45 1.77 -0.95 -0.98
CA ILE A 45 2.90 -0.42 -0.22
C ILE A 45 3.96 -1.51 -0.07
N SER A 46 5.23 -1.19 -0.33
CA SER A 46 6.33 -2.15 -0.12
C SER A 46 6.78 -2.13 1.33
N THR A 47 6.89 -3.30 1.94
CA THR A 47 7.36 -3.44 3.33
C THR A 47 8.88 -3.55 3.45
N ALA A 48 9.62 -3.63 2.34
CA ALA A 48 11.07 -3.77 2.37
C ALA A 48 11.75 -2.53 2.99
N GLN A 49 12.17 -2.66 4.25
CA GLN A 49 12.82 -1.60 5.04
C GLN A 49 12.00 -0.30 5.06
N ILE A 50 10.69 -0.42 5.22
CA ILE A 50 9.72 0.70 5.14
C ILE A 50 9.96 1.79 6.19
N GLY A 51 10.53 1.42 7.33
CA GLY A 51 10.89 2.29 8.45
C GLY A 51 12.17 3.10 8.23
N PHE A 52 12.79 3.09 7.05
CA PHE A 52 14.05 3.79 6.76
C PHE A 52 14.05 5.31 7.05
N ARG A 53 12.87 5.93 7.27
CA ARG A 53 12.71 7.34 7.65
C ARG A 53 12.53 7.58 9.14
N GLU A 54 12.38 6.52 9.93
CA GLU A 54 12.26 6.61 11.38
C GLU A 54 13.63 6.88 12.00
N SER A 55 13.68 7.68 13.06
CA SER A 55 14.93 8.18 13.65
C SER A 55 15.78 7.10 14.32
N ASP A 56 15.18 5.98 14.71
CA ASP A 56 15.80 4.84 15.36
C ASP A 56 16.06 3.66 14.42
N PHE A 57 15.79 3.81 13.11
CA PHE A 57 15.83 2.70 12.15
C PHE A 57 17.17 1.93 12.16
N ASP A 58 18.31 2.62 12.17
CA ASP A 58 19.63 1.96 12.17
C ASP A 58 19.90 1.16 13.46
N LYS A 59 19.21 1.49 14.56
CA LYS A 59 19.39 0.85 15.88
C LYS A 59 18.32 -0.21 16.17
N ALA A 60 17.10 0.00 15.68
CA ALA A 60 15.92 -0.80 15.97
C ALA A 60 15.04 -0.96 14.71
N PRO A 61 15.57 -1.58 13.63
CA PRO A 61 14.91 -1.59 12.32
C PRO A 61 13.55 -2.29 12.38
N PHE A 62 13.45 -3.41 13.10
CA PHE A 62 12.19 -4.13 13.26
C PHE A 62 11.07 -3.25 13.85
N GLN A 63 11.35 -2.56 14.96
CA GLN A 63 10.38 -1.69 15.61
C GLN A 63 10.03 -0.49 14.72
N ALA A 64 11.04 0.13 14.10
CA ALA A 64 10.86 1.23 13.15
C ALA A 64 9.94 0.84 11.99
N ASN A 65 10.21 -0.30 11.36
CA ASN A 65 9.42 -0.81 10.26
C ASN A 65 7.99 -1.16 10.70
N MET A 66 7.79 -1.80 11.86
CA MET A 66 6.43 -2.13 12.34
C MET A 66 5.59 -0.88 12.58
N ARG A 67 6.18 0.18 13.15
CA ARG A 67 5.50 1.48 13.28
C ARG A 67 5.20 2.10 11.91
N ALA A 68 6.15 2.02 10.98
CA ALA A 68 5.99 2.58 9.64
C ALA A 68 4.91 1.85 8.83
N ILE A 69 4.77 0.51 8.94
CA ILE A 69 3.69 -0.25 8.29
C ILE A 69 2.32 0.31 8.69
N VAL A 70 2.09 0.51 9.99
CA VAL A 70 0.81 1.04 10.49
C VAL A 70 0.58 2.46 9.99
N LYS A 71 1.57 3.34 10.17
CA LYS A 71 1.53 4.75 9.76
C LYS A 71 1.26 4.93 8.26
N GLU A 72 1.93 4.14 7.42
CA GLU A 72 1.77 4.22 5.96
C GLU A 72 0.40 3.67 5.51
N LEU A 73 -0.13 2.64 6.16
CA LEU A 73 -1.49 2.15 5.91
C LEU A 73 -2.55 3.18 6.26
N GLU A 74 -2.47 3.76 7.47
CA GLU A 74 -3.41 4.78 7.96
C GLU A 74 -3.42 5.98 7.01
N ARG A 75 -2.25 6.52 6.69
CA ARG A 75 -2.12 7.65 5.77
C ARG A 75 -2.62 7.31 4.35
N ALA A 76 -2.43 6.08 3.88
CA ALA A 76 -2.93 5.67 2.57
C ALA A 76 -4.46 5.62 2.56
N ARG A 77 -5.07 5.12 3.63
CA ARG A 77 -6.54 5.11 3.81
C ARG A 77 -7.09 6.53 3.86
N GLU A 78 -6.48 7.41 4.64
CA GLU A 78 -6.85 8.83 4.70
C GLU A 78 -6.82 9.50 3.31
N ILE A 79 -5.80 9.18 2.50
CA ILE A 79 -5.70 9.71 1.12
C ILE A 79 -6.78 9.13 0.22
N ALA A 80 -7.03 7.82 0.30
CA ALA A 80 -8.05 7.15 -0.50
C ALA A 80 -9.47 7.67 -0.20
N GLU A 81 -9.76 7.94 1.07
CA GLU A 81 -11.07 8.42 1.53
C GLU A 81 -11.41 9.85 1.08
N LYS A 82 -10.41 10.67 0.74
CA LYS A 82 -10.62 12.05 0.26
C LYS A 82 -11.44 12.11 -1.02
N THR A 83 -11.33 11.09 -1.86
CA THR A 83 -12.09 11.00 -3.10
C THR A 83 -12.89 9.71 -3.10
N LYS A 84 -14.17 9.78 -2.69
CA LYS A 84 -15.14 8.67 -2.80
C LYS A 84 -15.53 8.35 -4.26
N ALA A 85 -14.62 8.56 -5.21
CA ALA A 85 -14.91 8.50 -6.64
C ALA A 85 -15.16 7.07 -7.13
N ALA A 86 -14.57 6.06 -6.48
CA ALA A 86 -14.78 4.65 -6.77
C ALA A 86 -14.27 3.79 -5.60
N VAL A 87 -14.71 2.53 -5.55
CA VAL A 87 -14.21 1.52 -4.60
C VAL A 87 -12.83 1.03 -5.06
N GLY A 88 -11.79 1.35 -4.30
CA GLY A 88 -10.42 0.86 -4.50
C GLY A 88 -9.93 0.06 -3.30
N ALA A 89 -8.69 -0.44 -3.37
CA ALA A 89 -8.08 -1.23 -2.32
C ALA A 89 -6.64 -0.80 -2.03
N ILE A 90 -6.20 -1.02 -0.79
CA ILE A 90 -4.82 -0.82 -0.34
C ILE A 90 -4.31 -2.15 0.19
N GLY A 91 -3.08 -2.51 -0.17
CA GLY A 91 -2.43 -3.71 0.33
C GLY A 91 -0.92 -3.53 0.51
N PHE A 92 -0.27 -4.61 0.91
CA PHE A 92 1.17 -4.66 1.10
C PHE A 92 1.83 -5.68 0.18
N ASN A 93 3.01 -5.33 -0.31
CA ASN A 93 3.96 -6.28 -0.87
C ASN A 93 4.91 -6.74 0.24
N ILE A 94 4.90 -8.03 0.54
CA ILE A 94 5.73 -8.66 1.57
C ILE A 94 6.52 -9.79 0.93
N MET A 95 7.85 -9.67 0.94
CA MET A 95 8.71 -10.68 0.33
C MET A 95 8.82 -11.90 1.26
N VAL A 96 8.58 -13.09 0.72
CA VAL A 96 8.72 -14.35 1.47
C VAL A 96 10.14 -14.55 2.01
N ALA A 97 11.14 -13.97 1.34
CA ALA A 97 12.55 -14.06 1.73
C ALA A 97 12.93 -13.17 2.92
N THR A 98 12.09 -12.21 3.33
CA THR A 98 12.42 -11.27 4.42
C THR A 98 11.78 -11.69 5.74
N LYS A 99 12.44 -11.30 6.84
CA LYS A 99 11.94 -11.41 8.21
C LYS A 99 12.14 -10.08 8.90
N GLY A 100 11.26 -9.76 9.85
CA GLY A 100 11.34 -8.51 10.59
C GLY A 100 11.35 -7.30 9.67
N TYR A 101 10.42 -7.32 8.69
CA TYR A 101 10.17 -6.33 7.65
C TYR A 101 10.41 -4.93 8.13
#